data_AF-A0A2M7AKW1-F1
#
_entry.id   AF-A0A2M7AKW1-F1
#
_cell.length_a   1.000
_cell.length_b   1.000
_cell.length_c   1.000
_cell.angle_alpha   90.00
_cell.angle_beta   90.00
_cell.angle_gamma   90.00
#
_symmetry.space_group_name_H-M   'P 1'
#
loop_
_entity.id
_entity.type
_entity.pdbx_description
1 polymer ?
#
loop_
_entity_poly.entity_id
_entity_poly.type
_entity_poly.pdbx_seq_one_letter_code
_entity_poly.pdbx_strand_id
1 'polypeptide(L)'
;IKVEENALFSFAPHDISVILYLLGKEPEEVSAQGRSYLQNDVEDVVFITLYFPKKVLAHIHVSWLDPHKIRKMTIVGSKKMAVFDDMETANKLILYDRGVKRVNNNHHYNFFGEALSLRFGDIHIPR
;
A
#
# COMPACT_ATOMS: atom_id res chain seq x y z
N ILE A 1 27.73 12.83 -4.89
CA ILE A 1 26.53 13.61 -5.26
C ILE A 1 25.83 12.79 -6.35
N LYS A 2 24.65 12.22 -6.07
CA LYS A 2 23.87 11.51 -7.10
C LYS A 2 23.18 12.58 -7.94
N VAL A 3 23.37 12.55 -9.26
CA VAL A 3 22.85 13.56 -10.19
C VAL A 3 21.83 12.99 -11.18
N GLU A 4 21.78 11.66 -11.32
CA GLU A 4 20.88 10.98 -12.27
C GLU A 4 19.79 10.14 -11.59
N GLU A 5 19.85 10.00 -10.27
CA GLU A 5 18.99 9.08 -9.53
C GLU A 5 18.49 9.78 -8.26
N ASN A 6 17.17 9.77 -8.06
CA ASN A 6 16.49 10.27 -6.87
C ASN A 6 15.90 9.09 -6.07
N ALA A 7 15.22 9.36 -4.95
CA ALA A 7 14.65 8.30 -4.12
C ALA A 7 13.62 7.41 -4.85
N LEU A 8 12.88 7.98 -5.80
CA LEU A 8 11.96 7.22 -6.66
C LEU A 8 12.73 6.19 -7.47
N PHE A 9 13.73 6.58 -8.24
CA PHE A 9 14.48 5.64 -9.08
C PHE A 9 15.24 4.59 -8.27
N SER A 10 15.73 4.93 -7.08
CA SER A 10 16.42 3.98 -6.22
C SER A 10 15.51 2.90 -5.63
N PHE A 11 14.25 3.21 -5.30
CA PHE A 11 13.42 2.31 -4.48
C PHE A 11 12.07 1.92 -5.10
N ALA A 12 11.41 2.81 -5.83
CA ALA A 12 10.06 2.55 -6.35
C ALA A 12 9.95 1.47 -7.43
N PRO A 13 10.95 1.21 -8.32
CA PRO A 13 10.80 0.22 -9.38
C PRO A 13 10.44 -1.18 -8.89
N HIS A 14 11.02 -1.60 -7.76
CA HIS A 14 10.69 -2.88 -7.13
C HIS A 14 9.21 -2.94 -6.74
N ASP A 15 8.73 -1.95 -5.99
CA ASP A 15 7.35 -1.95 -5.48
C ASP A 15 6.34 -1.84 -6.61
N ILE A 16 6.61 -1.03 -7.63
CA ILE A 16 5.79 -0.93 -8.85
C ILE A 16 5.71 -2.30 -9.53
N SER A 17 6.84 -2.99 -9.72
CA SER A 17 6.85 -4.30 -10.37
C SER A 17 6.03 -5.34 -9.63
N VAL A 18 6.09 -5.35 -8.29
CA VAL A 18 5.30 -6.26 -7.46
C VAL A 18 3.81 -5.93 -7.59
N ILE A 19 3.43 -4.66 -7.54
CA ILE A 19 2.03 -4.24 -7.71
C ILE A 19 1.49 -4.67 -9.08
N LEU A 20 2.25 -4.42 -10.15
CA LEU A 20 1.87 -4.81 -11.52
C LEU A 20 1.74 -6.34 -11.65
N TYR A 21 2.67 -7.09 -11.07
CA TYR A 21 2.63 -8.55 -11.07
C TYR A 21 1.39 -9.09 -10.34
N LEU A 22 1.09 -8.57 -9.15
CA LEU A 22 -0.04 -9.02 -8.34
C LEU A 22 -1.39 -8.67 -8.98
N LEU A 23 -1.50 -7.51 -9.63
CA LEU A 23 -2.75 -7.07 -10.25
C LEU A 23 -2.92 -7.59 -11.68
N GLY A 24 -1.83 -7.94 -12.37
CA GLY A 24 -1.85 -8.40 -13.77
C GLY A 24 -2.45 -7.36 -14.74
N LYS A 25 -2.33 -6.07 -14.38
CA LYS A 25 -2.91 -4.92 -15.09
C LYS A 25 -1.96 -3.74 -14.98
N GLU A 26 -2.05 -2.83 -15.94
CA GLU A 26 -1.42 -1.51 -15.88
C GLU A 26 -2.36 -0.50 -15.19
N PRO A 27 -1.82 0.55 -14.55
CA PRO A 27 -2.62 1.63 -14.02
C PRO A 27 -3.25 2.46 -15.15
N GLU A 28 -4.47 2.93 -14.92
CA GLU A 28 -5.18 3.88 -15.79
C GLU A 28 -4.69 5.33 -15.55
N GLU A 29 -4.24 5.64 -14.34
CA GLU A 29 -3.71 6.96 -13.97
C GLU A 29 -2.58 6.83 -12.95
N VAL A 30 -1.60 7.72 -13.05
CA VAL A 30 -0.46 7.83 -12.13
C VAL A 30 -0.29 9.27 -11.69
N SER A 31 -0.17 9.48 -10.38
CA SER A 31 0.21 10.77 -9.79
C SER A 31 1.41 10.56 -8.87
N ALA A 32 2.45 11.38 -9.03
CA ALA A 32 3.62 11.37 -8.18
C ALA A 32 3.96 12.79 -7.70
N GLN A 33 4.36 12.92 -6.44
CA GLN A 33 4.84 14.18 -5.87
C GLN A 33 6.08 13.91 -5.04
N GLY A 34 7.16 14.64 -5.31
CA GLY A 34 8.39 14.55 -4.54
C GLY A 34 8.92 15.89 -4.07
N ARG A 35 9.86 15.85 -3.13
CA ARG A 35 10.53 17.04 -2.58
C ARG A 35 12.02 16.78 -2.38
N SER A 36 12.79 17.82 -2.67
CA SER A 36 14.23 17.91 -2.49
C SER A 36 14.55 18.74 -1.26
N TYR A 37 15.41 18.22 -0.39
CA TYR A 37 15.85 18.88 0.83
C TYR A 37 17.37 18.95 0.94
N LEU A 38 18.08 17.92 0.44
CA LEU A 38 19.54 17.85 0.51
C LEU A 38 20.23 18.44 -0.71
N GLN A 39 19.66 18.22 -1.90
CA GLN A 39 20.18 18.69 -3.17
C GLN A 39 19.02 19.16 -4.04
N ASN A 40 19.14 20.36 -4.60
CA ASN A 40 18.13 20.90 -5.53
C ASN A 40 17.89 19.92 -6.68
N ASP A 41 16.61 19.78 -7.04
CA ASP A 41 16.13 18.96 -8.17
C ASP A 41 16.46 17.45 -8.08
N VAL A 42 16.79 16.95 -6.88
CA VAL A 42 16.88 15.51 -6.58
C VAL A 42 15.93 15.20 -5.44
N GLU A 43 14.81 14.55 -5.74
CA GLU A 43 13.78 14.28 -4.72
C GLU A 43 14.25 13.22 -3.73
N ASP A 44 14.35 13.62 -2.46
CA ASP A 44 14.73 12.75 -1.35
C ASP A 44 13.53 11.94 -0.84
N VAL A 45 12.31 12.46 -1.03
CA VAL A 45 11.04 11.85 -0.61
C VAL A 45 10.05 11.93 -1.75
N VAL A 46 9.39 10.82 -2.06
CA VAL A 46 8.40 10.74 -3.14
C VAL A 46 7.18 9.92 -2.72
N PHE A 47 6.01 10.45 -3.01
CA PHE A 47 4.72 9.80 -2.87
C PHE A 47 4.15 9.51 -4.25
N ILE A 48 3.74 8.26 -4.49
CA ILE A 48 3.17 7.81 -5.76
C ILE A 48 1.80 7.23 -5.49
N THR A 49 0.82 7.59 -6.31
CA THR A 49 -0.52 7.02 -6.32
C THR A 49 -0.79 6.44 -7.71
N LEU A 50 -1.18 5.17 -7.74
CA LEU A 50 -1.51 4.43 -8.96
C LEU A 50 -2.99 4.05 -8.91
N TYR A 51 -3.74 4.44 -9.92
CA TYR A 51 -5.14 4.08 -10.09
C TYR A 51 -5.26 2.96 -11.11
N PHE A 52 -5.88 1.85 -10.73
CA PHE A 52 -6.05 0.67 -11.57
C PHE A 52 -7.52 0.42 -11.91
N PRO A 53 -7.81 -0.36 -12.97
CA PRO A 53 -9.16 -0.79 -13.28
C PRO A 53 -9.87 -1.42 -12.09
N LYS A 54 -11.21 -1.36 -12.09
CA LYS A 54 -12.07 -1.87 -11.01
C LYS A 54 -11.86 -1.17 -9.65
N LYS A 55 -11.45 0.11 -9.67
CA LYS A 55 -11.31 0.96 -8.48
C LYS A 55 -10.24 0.45 -7.50
N VAL A 56 -9.20 -0.20 -8.01
CA VAL A 56 -8.05 -0.58 -7.19
C VAL A 56 -7.11 0.62 -7.10
N LEU A 57 -6.64 0.92 -5.88
CA LEU A 57 -5.73 2.02 -5.58
C LEU A 57 -4.46 1.44 -4.96
N ALA A 58 -3.30 1.87 -5.43
CA ALA A 58 -2.03 1.59 -4.78
C ALA A 58 -1.32 2.91 -4.43
N HIS A 59 -0.68 2.92 -3.27
CA HIS A 59 0.12 4.04 -2.79
C HIS A 59 1.52 3.56 -2.44
N ILE A 60 2.52 4.31 -2.87
CA ILE A 60 3.93 4.03 -2.61
C ILE A 60 4.53 5.29 -1.97
N HIS A 61 5.25 5.10 -0.87
CA HIS A 61 6.05 6.13 -0.22
C HIS A 61 7.49 5.65 -0.17
N VAL A 62 8.39 6.43 -0.75
CA VAL A 62 9.83 6.17 -0.72
C VAL A 62 10.57 7.41 -0.22
N SER A 63 11.56 7.19 0.63
CA SER A 63 12.27 8.26 1.33
C SER A 63 13.70 7.83 1.63
N TRP A 64 14.68 8.66 1.27
CA TRP A 64 16.06 8.56 1.76
C TRP A 64 16.22 9.10 3.18
N LEU A 65 15.26 9.90 3.64
CA LEU A 65 15.33 10.64 4.90
C LEU A 65 14.56 9.97 6.03
N ASP A 66 13.83 8.89 5.75
CA ASP A 66 13.06 8.18 6.76
C ASP A 66 14.01 7.61 7.84
N PRO A 67 13.82 7.96 9.12
CA PRO A 67 14.70 7.50 10.19
C PRO A 67 14.52 6.00 10.49
N HIS A 68 13.43 5.42 10.00
CA HIS A 68 13.12 4.00 10.14
C HIS A 68 13.31 3.28 8.81
N LYS A 69 14.11 2.22 8.79
CA LYS A 69 14.19 1.32 7.65
C LYS A 69 12.93 0.45 7.60
N ILE A 70 11.96 0.83 6.78
CA ILE A 70 10.69 0.11 6.60
C ILE A 70 10.65 -0.50 5.20
N ARG A 71 10.27 -1.78 5.11
CA ARG A 71 10.01 -2.50 3.85
C ARG A 71 8.73 -3.31 4.01
N LYS A 72 7.61 -2.61 3.90
CA LYS A 72 6.29 -3.14 4.27
C LYS A 72 5.28 -2.92 3.17
N MET A 73 4.56 -3.98 2.82
CA MET A 73 3.46 -3.96 1.88
C MET A 73 2.19 -4.43 2.57
N THR A 74 1.09 -3.71 2.37
CA THR A 74 -0.24 -4.10 2.86
C THR A 74 -1.19 -4.21 1.69
N ILE A 75 -1.79 -5.39 1.53
CA ILE A 75 -2.82 -5.66 0.52
C ILE A 75 -4.14 -5.78 1.24
N VAL A 76 -5.10 -4.95 0.85
CA VAL A 76 -6.45 -4.96 1.42
C VAL A 76 -7.43 -5.52 0.38
N GLY A 77 -7.84 -6.78 0.58
CA GLY A 77 -8.86 -7.42 -0.24
C GLY A 77 -10.25 -7.32 0.39
N SER A 78 -11.29 -7.64 -0.40
CA SER A 78 -12.67 -7.69 0.08
C SER A 78 -12.94 -8.81 1.08
N LYS A 79 -12.09 -9.85 1.09
CA LYS A 79 -12.19 -11.00 2.00
C LYS A 79 -11.09 -10.94 3.06
N LYS A 80 -9.83 -10.86 2.66
CA LYS A 80 -8.70 -10.92 3.58
C LYS A 80 -7.74 -9.78 3.31
N MET A 81 -6.91 -9.47 4.31
CA MET A 81 -5.75 -8.60 4.15
C MET A 81 -4.47 -9.41 4.29
N ALA A 82 -3.42 -8.99 3.61
CA ALA A 82 -2.08 -9.52 3.77
C ALA A 82 -1.14 -8.37 4.13
N VAL A 83 -0.32 -8.56 5.16
CA VAL A 83 0.79 -7.67 5.47
C VAL A 83 2.06 -8.45 5.27
N PHE A 84 2.91 -7.96 4.39
CA PHE A 84 4.27 -8.43 4.21
C PHE A 84 5.24 -7.39 4.78
N ASP A 85 6.03 -7.78 5.77
CA ASP A 85 7.09 -6.96 6.37
C ASP A 85 8.43 -7.68 6.19
N ASP A 86 9.25 -7.22 5.25
CA ASP A 86 10.55 -7.84 4.98
C ASP A 86 11.56 -7.60 6.11
N MET A 87 11.28 -6.64 7.00
CA MET A 87 12.11 -6.36 8.17
C MET A 87 11.84 -7.33 9.33
N GLU A 88 10.73 -8.08 9.29
CA GLU A 88 10.44 -9.13 10.28
C GLU A 88 11.29 -10.39 10.05
N THR A 89 11.69 -11.08 11.12
CA THR A 89 12.61 -12.23 11.02
C THR A 89 11.89 -13.57 10.89
N ALA A 90 10.81 -13.76 11.63
CA ALA A 90 10.08 -15.03 11.69
C ALA A 90 8.77 -15.00 10.89
N ASN A 91 7.99 -13.92 11.04
CA ASN A 91 6.61 -13.86 10.55
C ASN A 91 6.46 -12.76 9.49
N LYS A 92 7.24 -12.87 8.41
CA LYS A 92 7.27 -11.84 7.35
C LYS A 92 5.92 -11.63 6.67
N LEU A 93 5.08 -12.66 6.57
CA LEU A 93 3.76 -12.59 5.96
C LEU A 93 2.68 -12.94 6.98
N ILE A 94 1.75 -12.02 7.18
CA ILE A 94 0.59 -12.21 8.06
C ILE A 94 -0.69 -12.01 7.26
N LEU A 95 -1.57 -13.00 7.29
CA LEU A 95 -2.90 -12.93 6.70
C LEU A 95 -3.94 -12.65 7.78
N TYR A 96 -4.76 -11.65 7.56
CA TYR A 96 -5.86 -11.28 8.44
C TYR A 96 -7.18 -11.62 7.76
N ASP A 97 -8.01 -12.46 8.39
CA ASP A 97 -9.40 -12.65 7.97
C ASP A 97 -10.31 -11.53 8.50
N ARG A 98 -9.87 -10.29 8.31
CA ARG A 98 -10.66 -9.10 8.63
C ARG A 98 -11.39 -8.62 7.38
N GLY A 99 -12.55 -8.01 7.54
CA GLY A 99 -13.30 -7.50 6.40
C GLY A 99 -14.46 -6.63 6.84
N VAL A 100 -14.98 -5.82 5.93
CA VAL A 100 -16.17 -5.02 6.20
C VAL A 100 -17.34 -5.67 5.46
N LYS A 101 -18.36 -6.12 6.19
CA LYS A 101 -19.62 -6.55 5.59
C LYS A 101 -20.62 -5.40 5.69
N ARG A 102 -21.30 -5.10 4.59
CA ARG A 102 -22.48 -4.23 4.62
C ARG A 102 -23.60 -4.98 5.29
N VAL A 103 -24.24 -4.34 6.27
CA VAL A 103 -25.44 -4.89 6.90
C VAL A 103 -26.63 -4.51 6.01
N ASN A 104 -27.12 -5.44 5.19
CA ASN A 104 -28.32 -5.24 4.39
C ASN A 104 -29.56 -5.50 5.25
N ASN A 105 -29.85 -4.58 6.18
CA ASN A 105 -31.19 -4.48 6.73
C ASN A 105 -31.87 -3.26 6.08
N ASN A 106 -33.16 -3.35 5.77
CA ASN A 106 -33.98 -2.29 5.15
C ASN A 106 -34.15 -1.02 6.04
N HIS A 107 -33.16 -0.68 6.85
CA HIS A 107 -33.15 0.49 7.71
C HIS A 107 -32.30 1.59 7.07
N HIS A 108 -32.87 2.80 7.05
CA HIS A 108 -32.13 4.01 6.72
C HIS A 108 -31.09 4.27 7.82
N TYR A 109 -29.84 3.89 7.56
CA TYR A 109 -28.73 4.18 8.46
C TYR A 109 -28.44 5.68 8.45
N ASN A 110 -28.42 6.31 9.62
CA ASN A 110 -28.11 7.74 9.76
C ASN A 110 -26.60 8.00 9.83
N PHE A 111 -25.77 6.97 10.00
CA PHE A 111 -24.32 7.08 10.14
C PHE A 111 -23.54 5.93 9.47
N PHE A 112 -22.38 6.23 8.86
CA PHE A 112 -21.56 5.27 8.09
C PHE A 112 -21.08 4.07 8.94
N GLY A 113 -20.84 4.28 10.24
CA GLY A 113 -20.44 3.23 11.18
C GLY A 113 -21.55 2.21 11.48
N GLU A 114 -22.82 2.57 11.32
CA GLU A 114 -23.95 1.66 11.58
C GLU A 114 -24.24 0.73 10.38
N ALA A 115 -23.89 1.16 9.17
CA ALA A 115 -24.10 0.41 7.93
C ALA A 115 -23.06 -0.71 7.69
N LEU A 116 -22.03 -0.79 8.54
CA LEU A 116 -20.85 -1.63 8.33
C LEU A 116 -20.56 -2.49 9.57
N SER A 117 -20.67 -3.81 9.43
CA SER A 117 -20.18 -4.74 10.45
C SER A 117 -18.73 -5.12 10.15
N LEU A 118 -17.85 -4.93 11.13
CA LEU A 118 -16.47 -5.39 11.08
C LEU A 118 -16.43 -6.90 11.33
N ARG A 119 -15.89 -7.66 10.39
CA ARG A 119 -15.52 -9.06 10.59
C ARG A 119 -14.13 -9.11 11.19
N PHE A 120 -14.01 -9.76 12.34
CA PHE A 120 -12.74 -10.11 12.97
C PHE A 120 -12.62 -11.63 12.94
N GLY A 121 -12.07 -12.18 11.85
CA GLY A 121 -11.68 -13.59 11.77
C GLY A 121 -10.26 -13.82 12.26
N ASP A 122 -9.73 -15.01 11.98
CA ASP A 122 -8.43 -15.48 12.45
C ASP A 122 -7.24 -14.72 11.81
N ILE A 123 -6.11 -14.77 12.51
CA ILE A 123 -4.80 -14.38 11.99
C ILE A 123 -4.07 -15.66 11.58
N HIS A 124 -3.59 -15.72 10.34
CA HIS A 124 -2.84 -16.85 9.81
C HIS A 124 -1.44 -16.42 9.39
N ILE A 125 -0.45 -17.16 9.87
CA ILE A 125 0.96 -16.99 9.51
C ILE A 125 1.38 -18.26 8.76
N PRO A 126 1.62 -18.17 7.44
CA PRO A 126 2.10 -19.31 6.66
C PRO A 126 3.44 -19.82 7.19
N ARG A 127 3.65 -21.14 7.18
CA ARG A 127 4.93 -21.79 7.50
C ARG A 127 5.80 -21.95 6.28
#